data_AF-A0A4W5L0D6-F1
#
_entry.id   AF-A0A4W5L0D6-F1
#
_cell.length_a   1.000
_cell.length_b   1.000
_cell.length_c   1.000
_cell.angle_alpha   90.00
_cell.angle_beta   90.00
_cell.angle_gamma   90.00
#
_symmetry.space_group_name_H-M   'P 1'
#
loop_
_entity.id
_entity.type
_entity.pdbx_description
1 polymer ?
#
loop_
_entity_poly.entity_id
_entity_poly.type
_entity_poly.pdbx_seq_one_letter_code
_entity_poly.pdbx_strand_id
1 'polypeptide(L)' 'MNCYVGVLNLDLDRDGYHHGGHHTVIREPGHSTSVTLGNLGGRLSIPKTGVSLLVPPGTIPQGKFYEMYLIINKWEKTT' A
#
# COMPACT_ATOMS: atom_id res chain seq x y z
N MET A 1 -5.42 -10.01 16.15
CA MET A 1 -4.60 -9.12 15.30
C MET A 1 -5.46 -8.76 14.12
N ASN A 2 -5.64 -7.47 13.81
CA ASN A 2 -6.44 -7.03 12.68
C ASN A 2 -5.51 -6.49 11.60
N CYS A 3 -5.66 -6.99 10.39
CA CYS A 3 -4.91 -6.54 9.22
C CYS A 3 -5.87 -5.78 8.30
N TYR A 4 -5.45 -4.60 7.85
CA TYR A 4 -6.21 -3.78 6.91
C TYR A 4 -5.41 -3.64 5.62
N VAL A 5 -6.10 -3.78 4.49
CA VAL A 5 -5.55 -3.57 3.15
C VAL A 5 -6.29 -2.41 2.51
N GLY A 6 -5.55 -1.39 2.07
CA GLY A 6 -6.09 -0.24 1.35
C GLY A 6 -5.46 -0.13 -0.03
N VAL A 7 -6.24 0.27 -1.03
CA VAL A 7 -5.78 0.54 -2.40
C VAL A 7 -6.27 1.93 -2.79
N LEU A 8 -5.35 2.84 -3.07
CA LEU A 8 -5.64 4.17 -3.61
C LEU A 8 -5.40 4.13 -5.13
N ASN A 9 -6.41 4.49 -5.92
CA ASN A 9 -6.25 4.69 -7.36
C ASN A 9 -5.36 5.90 -7.57
N LEU A 10 -4.20 5.74 -8.21
CA LEU A 10 -3.50 6.88 -8.80
C LEU A 10 -3.94 6.94 -10.26
N ASP A 11 -4.97 7.73 -10.53
CA ASP A 11 -5.20 8.22 -11.87
C ASP A 11 -4.00 9.12 -12.23
N LEU A 12 -3.01 8.53 -12.90
CA LEU A 12 -1.93 9.25 -13.59
C LEU A 12 -2.54 9.95 -14.81
N ASP A 13 -3.39 10.93 -14.55
CA ASP A 13 -3.68 11.95 -15.54
C ASP A 13 -2.40 12.76 -15.75
N ARG A 14 -2.13 13.07 -17.01
CA ARG A 14 -0.81 13.41 -17.52
C ARG A 14 -0.50 14.88 -17.29
N ASP A 15 -0.81 15.42 -16.11
CA ASP A 15 -0.61 16.84 -15.81
C ASP A 15 -0.10 17.06 -14.37
N GLY A 16 1.19 17.40 -14.27
CA GLY A 16 1.71 18.20 -13.16
C GLY A 16 2.18 17.46 -11.91
N TYR A 17 3.48 17.15 -11.86
CA TYR A 17 4.23 17.04 -10.61
C TYR A 17 4.35 18.43 -9.95
N HIS A 18 3.25 18.97 -9.42
CA HIS A 18 3.25 20.20 -8.64
C HIS A 18 2.43 20.02 -7.35
N HIS A 19 3.18 19.90 -6.26
CA HIS A 19 2.83 20.29 -4.90
C HIS A 19 1.70 19.52 -4.17
N GLY A 20 2.12 18.75 -3.15
CA GLY A 20 1.34 18.66 -1.91
C GLY A 20 0.37 17.50 -1.80
N GLY A 21 0.84 16.28 -2.01
CA GLY A 21 0.05 15.07 -1.75
C GLY A 21 0.83 13.97 -1.04
N HIS A 22 1.91 14.32 -0.34
CA HIS A 22 2.55 13.41 0.61
C HIS A 22 1.59 13.29 1.80
N HIS A 23 0.52 12.49 1.64
CA HIS A 23 -0.10 11.85 2.80
C HIS A 23 0.95 10.87 3.29
N THR A 24 1.96 11.39 3.99
CA THR A 24 2.75 10.61 4.93
C THR A 24 1.73 10.10 5.92
N VAL A 25 1.20 8.95 5.62
CA VAL A 25 0.54 8.13 6.59
C VAL A 25 1.66 7.79 7.58
N ILE A 26 1.83 8.65 8.59
CA ILE A 26 2.81 8.51 9.68
C ILE A 26 2.37 7.26 10.43
N ARG A 27 2.81 6.11 9.94
CA ARG A 27 2.61 4.82 10.57
C ARG A 27 3.94 4.40 11.12
N GLU A 28 3.91 3.87 12.33
CA GLU A 28 5.08 3.35 13.00
C GLU A 28 5.92 2.49 12.03
N PRO A 29 7.25 2.74 11.93
CA PRO A 29 8.15 2.11 10.94
C PRO A 29 8.26 0.57 10.95
N GLY A 30 7.38 -0.17 11.64
CA GLY A 30 7.45 -1.63 11.77
C GLY A 30 6.17 -2.39 11.43
N HIS A 31 5.01 -1.74 11.34
CA HIS A 31 3.71 -2.45 11.21
C HIS A 31 2.90 -2.03 9.99
N SER A 32 3.51 -1.28 9.08
CA SER A 32 2.89 -0.94 7.81
C SER A 32 3.90 -0.79 6.70
N THR A 33 3.42 -0.90 5.48
CA THR A 33 4.22 -0.77 4.27
C THR A 33 3.31 -0.34 3.13
N SER A 34 3.86 0.39 2.16
CA SER A 34 3.15 0.76 0.95
C SER A 34 4.04 0.58 -0.28
N VAL A 35 3.40 0.37 -1.43
CA VAL A 35 4.09 0.27 -2.72
C VAL A 35 3.14 0.66 -3.86
N THR A 36 3.66 1.39 -4.84
CA THR A 36 2.96 1.63 -6.10
C THR A 36 3.18 0.46 -7.04
N LEU A 37 2.11 -0.20 -7.46
CA LEU A 37 2.14 -1.33 -8.39
C LEU A 37 1.40 -0.98 -9.68
N GLY A 38 1.91 -1.50 -10.80
CA GLY A 38 1.29 -1.41 -12.13
C GLY A 38 0.92 -2.80 -12.65
N ASN A 39 0.65 -2.90 -13.96
CA ASN A 39 0.22 -4.16 -14.61
C ASN A 39 1.15 -5.37 -14.40
N LEU A 40 2.43 -5.17 -14.08
CA LEU A 40 3.36 -6.27 -13.75
C LEU A 40 3.05 -6.93 -12.40
N GLY A 41 2.19 -6.32 -11.58
CA GLY A 41 1.91 -6.78 -10.23
C GLY A 41 3.11 -6.56 -9.29
N GLY A 42 3.15 -7.31 -8.19
CA GLY A 42 4.23 -7.23 -7.21
C GLY A 42 3.87 -7.85 -5.87
N ARG A 43 4.76 -7.69 -4.90
CA ARG A 43 4.56 -8.18 -3.53
C ARG A 43 4.87 -7.10 -2.53
N LEU A 44 3.92 -6.88 -1.63
CA LEU A 44 4.09 -6.03 -0.46
C LEU A 44 4.20 -6.93 0.78
N SER A 45 5.15 -6.69 1.68
CA SER A 45 5.39 -7.58 2.83
C SER A 45 5.85 -6.78 4.04
N ILE A 46 5.28 -7.09 5.21
CA ILE A 46 5.75 -6.49 6.47
C ILE A 46 6.73 -7.48 7.11
N PRO A 47 8.03 -7.13 7.18
CA PRO A 47 9.02 -7.99 7.82
C PRO A 47 8.62 -8.36 9.24
N LYS A 48 9.04 -9.54 9.71
CA LYS A 48 8.79 -10.02 11.09
C LYS A 48 7.33 -10.30 11.46
N THR A 49 6.39 -10.22 10.52
CA THR A 49 4.96 -10.52 10.77
C THR A 49 4.41 -11.69 9.97
N GLY A 50 5.10 -12.09 8.90
CA GLY A 50 4.62 -13.12 7.98
C GLY A 50 3.47 -12.68 7.06
N VAL A 51 3.00 -11.43 7.19
CA VAL A 51 1.91 -10.89 6.38
C VAL A 51 2.48 -10.33 5.08
N SER A 52 1.90 -10.77 3.95
CA SER A 52 2.22 -10.25 2.63
C SER A 52 0.95 -10.14 1.78
N LEU A 53 0.95 -9.14 0.91
CA LEU A 53 -0.05 -8.92 -0.12
C LEU A 53 0.60 -9.20 -1.47
N LEU A 54 0.05 -10.16 -2.21
CA LEU A 54 0.49 -10.51 -3.55
C LEU A 54 -0.48 -9.93 -4.57
N VAL A 55 0.07 -9.24 -5.57
CA VAL A 55 -0.68 -8.73 -6.72
C VAL A 55 -0.19 -9.47 -7.96
N PRO A 56 -1.01 -10.35 -8.54
CA PRO A 56 -0.67 -11.05 -9.77
C PRO A 56 -0.47 -10.09 -10.95
N PRO A 57 0.40 -10.42 -11.92
CA PRO A 57 0.45 -9.72 -13.20
C PRO A 57 -0.92 -9.72 -13.89
N GLY A 58 -1.29 -8.61 -14.53
CA GLY A 58 -2.59 -8.46 -15.20
C GLY A 58 -3.75 -8.05 -14.30
N THR A 59 -3.57 -8.00 -12.97
CA THR A 59 -4.60 -7.52 -12.02
C THR A 59 -4.89 -6.04 -12.20
N ILE A 60 -3.86 -5.25 -12.50
CA ILE A 60 -3.93 -3.80 -12.67
C ILE A 60 -3.99 -3.50 -14.16
N PRO A 61 -5.00 -2.76 -14.65
CA PRO A 61 -5.09 -2.39 -16.05
C PRO A 61 -3.83 -1.70 -16.57
N GLN A 62 -3.48 -1.96 -17.83
CA GLN A 62 -2.34 -1.28 -18.47
C GLN A 62 -2.52 0.24 -18.45
N GLY A 63 -1.46 0.97 -18.12
CA GLY A 63 -1.49 2.43 -17.98
C GLY A 63 -2.08 2.93 -16.66
N LYS A 64 -2.56 2.05 -15.77
CA LYS A 64 -2.97 2.40 -14.42
C LYS A 64 -1.91 1.97 -13.40
N PHE A 65 -1.81 2.74 -12.34
CA PHE A 65 -0.97 2.44 -11.19
C PHE A 65 -1.77 2.66 -9.92
N TYR A 66 -1.52 1.81 -8.93
CA TYR A 66 -2.24 1.83 -7.67
C TYR A 66 -1.23 1.87 -6.54
N GLU A 67 -1.43 2.78 -5.59
CA GLU A 67 -0.67 2.76 -4.35
C GLU A 67 -1.40 1.86 -3.36
N MET A 68 -0.72 0.80 -2.97
CA MET A 68 -1.26 -0.18 -2.04
C MET A 68 -0.66 0.03 -0.67
N TYR A 69 -1.49 -0.16 0.35
CA TYR A 69 -1.12 -0.02 1.75
C TYR A 69 -1.49 -1.29 2.50
N LEU A 70 -0.51 -1.86 3.19
CA LEU A 70 -0.68 -2.99 4.08
C LEU A 70 -0.36 -2.55 5.51
N ILE A 71 -1.29 -2.84 6.41
CA ILE A 71 -1.32 -2.27 7.76
C ILE A 71 -1.70 -3.36 8.75
N ILE A 72 -0.90 -3.48 9.81
CA ILE A 72 -1.19 -4.36 10.94
C ILE A 72 -1.45 -3.49 12.17
N ASN A 73 -2.69 -3.52 12.65
CA ASN A 73 -3.01 -2.93 13.94
C ASN A 73 -2.82 -4.01 15.01
N LYS A 74 -1.90 -3.77 15.94
CA LYS A 74 -1.82 -4.53 17.19
C LYS A 74 -3.02 -4.10 18.03
N TRP A 75 -3.78 -5.05 18.52
CA TRP A 75 -4.74 -4.73 19.57
C TRP A 75 -3.92 -4.50 20.84
N GLU A 76 -3.97 -3.29 21.35
CA GLU A 76 -3.52 -3.01 22.71
C GLU A 76 -4.59 -3.57 23.65
N LYS A 77 -4.22 -4.57 24.47
CA LYS A 77 -5.08 -4.98 25.58
C LYS A 77 -5.03 -3.83 26.59
N THR A 78 -6.00 -2.92 26.56
CA THR A 78 -6.27 -2.10 27.74
C THR A 78 -6.73 -3.06 28.84
N THR A 79 -5.85 -3.25 29.83
CA THR A 79 -6.16 -3.95 31.08
C THR A 79 -6.88 -2.99 32.00
#